data_AF-A0A959TGV1-F1
#
_entry.id   AF-A0A959TGV1-F1
#
_cell.length_a   1.000
_cell.length_b   1.000
_cell.length_c   1.000
_cell.angle_alpha   90.00
_cell.angle_beta   90.00
_cell.angle_gamma   90.00
#
_symmetry.space_group_name_H-M   'P 1'
#
loop_
_entity.id
_entity.type
_entity.pdbx_description
1 polymer ?
#
loop_
_entity_poly.entity_id
_entity_poly.type
_entity_poly.pdbx_seq_one_letter_code
_entity_poly.pdbx_strand_id
1 'polypeptide(L)'
;WDMVWKDVSVGFTVAGIVAAFVPDAFFQTLFVNTGPGHAEHTFPEVLQHALVAPAAAFLTFIGSMGNIPLAAVLFGSGVSFAGVMAFIFSDLVVFPVLRINARYYGWRMSLFILALLLVALVAASLLLYYGLAWTGYLPEVGSVRIQDTTFFAVDHTLWLNLAFVLASAGILWHASRHGGHHHGHAMAPKSRTLEQVLRWAAYVSYVWLAVGIGLYLWS
;
A
#
# COMPACT_ATOMS: atom_id res chain seq x y z
N TRP A 1 13.42 3.71 -14.09
CA TRP A 1 12.48 2.57 -14.12
C TRP A 1 13.08 1.30 -13.50
N ASP A 2 14.40 1.09 -13.55
CA ASP A 2 15.12 -0.10 -13.03
C ASP A 2 15.00 -0.44 -11.52
N MET A 3 14.53 0.50 -10.68
CA MET A 3 14.51 0.32 -9.23
C MET A 3 13.13 0.06 -8.63
N VAL A 4 12.07 0.64 -9.20
CA VAL A 4 10.73 0.63 -8.59
C VAL A 4 10.05 -0.73 -8.76
N TRP A 5 10.24 -1.40 -9.91
CA TRP A 5 9.50 -2.62 -10.20
C TRP A 5 9.80 -3.79 -9.24
N LYS A 6 11.02 -3.86 -8.70
CA LYS A 6 11.40 -4.87 -7.69
C LYS A 6 10.67 -4.63 -6.38
N ASP A 7 10.69 -3.39 -5.89
CA ASP A 7 10.03 -3.03 -4.63
C ASP A 7 8.50 -3.17 -4.74
N VAL A 8 7.92 -2.82 -5.89
CA VAL A 8 6.50 -3.04 -6.21
C VAL A 8 6.17 -4.53 -6.21
N SER A 9 6.91 -5.35 -6.97
CA SER A 9 6.64 -6.79 -7.08
C SER A 9 6.68 -7.50 -5.72
N VAL A 10 7.67 -7.18 -4.88
CA VAL A 10 7.78 -7.75 -3.54
C VAL A 10 6.63 -7.28 -2.63
N GLY A 11 6.27 -5.99 -2.68
CA GLY A 11 5.16 -5.44 -1.89
C GLY A 11 3.81 -6.11 -2.23
N PHE A 12 3.51 -6.27 -3.53
CA PHE A 12 2.29 -6.94 -3.97
C PHE A 12 2.28 -8.43 -3.63
N THR A 13 3.40 -9.14 -3.75
CA THR A 13 3.47 -10.57 -3.40
C THR A 13 3.32 -10.80 -1.90
N VAL A 14 3.98 -9.99 -1.06
CA VAL A 14 3.82 -10.08 0.40
C VAL A 14 2.39 -9.75 0.79
N ALA A 15 1.78 -8.71 0.20
CA ALA A 15 0.39 -8.37 0.46
C ALA A 15 -0.57 -9.50 0.05
N GLY A 16 -0.33 -10.15 -1.10
CA GLY A 16 -1.11 -11.31 -1.55
C GLY A 16 -0.98 -12.52 -0.64
N ILE A 17 0.24 -12.81 -0.14
CA ILE A 17 0.47 -13.87 0.85
C ILE A 17 -0.24 -13.53 2.16
N VAL A 18 -0.13 -12.30 2.65
CA VAL A 18 -0.83 -11.86 3.86
C VAL A 18 -2.34 -11.96 3.68
N ALA A 19 -2.88 -11.53 2.53
CA ALA A 19 -4.30 -11.63 2.21
C ALA A 19 -4.80 -13.09 2.16
N ALA A 20 -3.97 -14.02 1.70
CA ALA A 20 -4.34 -15.43 1.55
C ALA A 20 -4.16 -16.25 2.84
N PHE A 21 -3.14 -15.94 3.65
CA PHE A 21 -2.74 -16.76 4.79
C PHE A 21 -3.06 -16.15 6.15
N VAL A 22 -3.30 -14.83 6.26
CA VAL A 22 -3.70 -14.21 7.53
C VAL A 22 -5.23 -14.21 7.62
N PRO A 23 -5.82 -14.96 8.58
CA PRO A 23 -7.26 -14.98 8.76
C PRO A 23 -7.78 -13.59 9.14
N ASP A 24 -8.99 -13.23 8.68
CA ASP A 24 -9.65 -11.98 9.07
C ASP A 24 -9.74 -11.81 10.59
N ALA A 25 -9.86 -12.91 11.34
CA ALA A 25 -9.83 -12.92 12.80
C ALA A 25 -8.60 -12.24 13.40
N PHE A 26 -7.42 -12.32 12.75
CA PHE A 26 -6.23 -11.61 13.23
C PHE A 26 -6.42 -10.09 13.16
N PHE A 27 -6.94 -9.59 12.04
CA PHE A 27 -7.25 -8.16 11.89
C PHE A 27 -8.40 -7.73 12.82
N GLN A 28 -9.40 -8.60 13.02
CA GLN A 28 -10.51 -8.36 13.94
C GLN A 28 -10.10 -8.30 15.41
N THR A 29 -9.04 -9.02 15.80
CA THR A 29 -8.44 -8.90 17.13
C THR A 29 -7.58 -7.65 17.29
N LEU A 30 -6.94 -7.19 16.21
CA LEU A 30 -6.05 -6.03 16.22
C LEU A 30 -6.84 -4.70 16.20
N PHE A 31 -7.97 -4.68 15.49
CA PHE A 31 -8.87 -3.54 15.36
C PHE A 31 -10.18 -3.85 16.10
N VAL A 32 -10.39 -3.24 17.26
CA VAL A 32 -11.55 -3.53 18.13
C VAL A 32 -12.87 -3.17 17.42
N ASN A 33 -13.88 -4.04 17.54
CA ASN A 33 -15.19 -3.89 16.88
C ASN A 33 -15.10 -3.83 15.34
N THR A 34 -14.22 -4.63 14.74
CA THR A 34 -14.26 -4.91 13.30
C THR A 34 -14.84 -6.29 13.03
N GLY A 35 -15.70 -6.40 12.02
CA GLY A 35 -16.42 -7.64 11.67
C GLY A 35 -17.71 -7.40 10.87
N PRO A 36 -18.29 -8.45 10.24
CA PRO A 36 -19.51 -8.32 9.45
C PRO A 36 -20.68 -7.86 10.34
N GLY A 37 -21.14 -6.63 10.11
CA GLY A 37 -22.27 -6.02 10.84
C GLY A 37 -21.95 -4.74 11.62
N HIS A 38 -20.67 -4.36 11.74
CA HIS A 38 -20.25 -3.12 12.41
C HIS A 38 -19.81 -2.06 11.38
N ALA A 39 -20.78 -1.46 10.68
CA ALA A 39 -20.54 -0.34 9.76
C ALA A 39 -20.45 1.01 10.50
N GLU A 40 -21.01 1.08 11.72
CA GLU A 40 -20.93 2.26 12.58
C GLU A 40 -19.85 2.03 13.64
N HIS A 41 -18.74 2.75 13.49
CA HIS A 41 -17.68 2.77 14.50
C HIS A 41 -17.84 3.98 15.41
N THR A 42 -17.78 3.75 16.71
CA THR A 42 -17.81 4.82 17.71
C THR A 42 -16.50 5.61 17.65
N PHE A 43 -16.49 6.91 18.00
CA PHE A 43 -15.28 7.75 18.06
C PHE A 43 -14.01 7.07 18.65
N PRO A 44 -14.06 6.36 19.81
CA PRO A 44 -12.88 5.70 20.36
C PRO A 44 -12.35 4.56 19.48
N GLU A 45 -13.22 3.85 18.75
CA GLU A 45 -12.83 2.76 17.84
C GLU A 45 -12.14 3.35 16.60
N VAL A 46 -12.69 4.42 16.03
CA VAL A 46 -12.10 5.14 14.90
C VAL A 46 -10.71 5.68 15.27
N LEU A 47 -10.58 6.26 16.47
CA LEU A 47 -9.30 6.75 16.99
C LEU A 47 -8.30 5.60 17.21
N GLN A 48 -8.75 4.47 17.78
CA GLN A 48 -7.91 3.29 17.94
C GLN A 48 -7.42 2.80 16.57
N HIS A 49 -8.30 2.67 15.59
CA HIS A 49 -7.93 2.19 14.27
C HIS A 49 -6.91 3.11 13.61
N ALA A 50 -7.11 4.43 13.70
CA ALA A 50 -6.19 5.42 13.17
C ALA A 50 -4.81 5.42 13.86
N LEU A 51 -4.71 4.98 15.12
CA LEU A 51 -3.44 4.87 15.86
C LEU A 51 -2.74 3.52 15.64
N VAL A 52 -3.51 2.42 15.66
CA VAL A 52 -2.99 1.05 15.53
C VAL A 52 -2.53 0.77 14.11
N ALA A 53 -3.20 1.31 13.09
CA ALA A 53 -2.83 1.11 11.70
C ALA A 53 -1.40 1.58 11.36
N PRO A 54 -0.99 2.82 11.66
CA PRO A 54 0.39 3.26 11.45
C PRO A 54 1.41 2.44 12.24
N ALA A 55 1.08 2.02 13.46
CA ALA A 55 1.95 1.17 14.27
C ALA A 55 2.13 -0.21 13.63
N ALA A 56 1.06 -0.82 13.12
CA ALA A 56 1.11 -2.09 12.39
C ALA A 56 1.95 -1.98 11.11
N ALA A 57 1.79 -0.89 10.34
CA ALA A 57 2.60 -0.62 9.16
C ALA A 57 4.09 -0.44 9.51
N PHE A 58 4.39 0.26 10.61
CA PHE A 58 5.75 0.43 11.09
C PHE A 58 6.40 -0.91 11.50
N LEU A 59 5.66 -1.77 12.20
CA LEU A 59 6.15 -3.07 12.68
C LEU A 59 6.33 -4.09 11.56
N THR A 60 5.48 -4.04 10.53
CA THR A 60 5.56 -4.95 9.38
C THR A 60 6.67 -4.57 8.39
N PHE A 61 7.34 -3.42 8.60
CA PHE A 61 8.37 -2.88 7.70
C PHE A 61 7.90 -2.75 6.25
N ILE A 62 6.58 -2.66 6.02
CA ILE A 62 6.02 -2.50 4.70
C ILE A 62 6.21 -1.03 4.32
N GLY A 63 7.04 -0.79 3.30
CA GLY A 63 7.29 0.55 2.77
C GLY A 63 6.11 1.09 1.95
N SER A 64 6.24 2.35 1.53
CA SER A 64 5.22 3.14 0.80
C SER A 64 4.45 2.41 -0.32
N MET A 65 5.05 1.42 -1.00
CA MET A 65 4.39 0.71 -2.11
C MET A 65 3.53 -0.50 -1.69
N GLY A 66 3.85 -1.17 -0.57
CA GLY A 66 3.11 -2.36 -0.13
C GLY A 66 1.91 -2.05 0.77
N ASN A 67 1.83 -0.83 1.30
CA ASN A 67 0.77 -0.46 2.22
C ASN A 67 -0.60 -0.35 1.55
N ILE A 68 -0.68 0.00 0.26
CA ILE A 68 -1.97 0.18 -0.43
C ILE A 68 -2.70 -1.15 -0.63
N PRO A 69 -2.08 -2.22 -1.17
CA PRO A 69 -2.75 -3.51 -1.27
C PRO A 69 -3.17 -4.07 0.10
N LEU A 70 -2.33 -3.92 1.12
CA LEU A 70 -2.68 -4.36 2.47
C LEU A 70 -3.80 -3.51 3.09
N ALA A 71 -3.83 -2.20 2.83
CA ALA A 71 -4.94 -1.33 3.21
C ALA A 71 -6.26 -1.79 2.57
N ALA A 72 -6.24 -2.27 1.33
CA ALA A 72 -7.42 -2.85 0.68
C ALA A 72 -7.88 -4.14 1.38
N VAL A 73 -6.95 -4.99 1.84
CA VAL A 73 -7.28 -6.17 2.65
C VAL A 73 -7.88 -5.75 3.99
N LEU A 74 -7.28 -4.79 4.69
CA LEU A 74 -7.79 -4.25 5.96
C LEU A 74 -9.21 -3.68 5.81
N PHE A 75 -9.47 -2.93 4.73
CA PHE A 75 -10.79 -2.42 4.42
C PHE A 75 -11.79 -3.56 4.16
N GLY A 76 -11.38 -4.61 3.45
CA GLY A 76 -12.17 -5.83 3.25
C GLY A 76 -12.48 -6.60 4.54
N SER A 77 -11.54 -6.62 5.49
CA SER A 77 -11.73 -7.26 6.80
C SER A 77 -12.58 -6.44 7.78
N GLY A 78 -13.04 -5.24 7.40
CA GLY A 78 -13.95 -4.39 8.18
C GLY A 78 -13.28 -3.31 9.02
N VAL A 79 -12.02 -2.96 8.75
CA VAL A 79 -11.35 -1.81 9.39
C VAL A 79 -11.99 -0.49 8.97
N SER A 80 -12.19 0.41 9.93
CA SER A 80 -12.78 1.72 9.66
C SER A 80 -11.99 2.51 8.61
N PHE A 81 -12.70 3.32 7.82
CA PHE A 81 -12.09 4.14 6.78
C PHE A 81 -10.95 5.04 7.33
N ALA A 82 -11.08 5.57 8.56
CA ALA A 82 -10.00 6.32 9.20
C ALA A 82 -8.74 5.48 9.42
N GLY A 83 -8.89 4.22 9.85
CA GLY A 83 -7.77 3.30 10.04
C GLY A 83 -7.08 2.96 8.72
N VAL A 84 -7.85 2.72 7.67
CA VAL A 84 -7.33 2.46 6.31
C VAL A 84 -6.56 3.67 5.78
N MET A 85 -7.11 4.88 5.91
CA MET A 85 -6.41 6.11 5.52
C MET A 85 -5.14 6.33 6.33
N ALA A 86 -5.17 6.10 7.64
CA ALA A 86 -3.99 6.19 8.50
C ALA A 86 -2.93 5.16 8.11
N PHE A 87 -3.32 3.96 7.70
CA PHE A 87 -2.42 2.92 7.18
C PHE A 87 -1.73 3.34 5.88
N ILE A 88 -2.47 3.98 4.97
CA ILE A 88 -1.91 4.47 3.70
C ILE A 88 -0.92 5.60 3.98
N PHE A 89 -1.27 6.58 4.82
CA PHE A 89 -0.41 7.70 5.17
C PHE A 89 0.73 7.37 6.13
N SER A 90 0.77 6.15 6.67
CA SER A 90 1.84 5.73 7.57
C SER A 90 3.19 5.63 6.87
N ASP A 91 3.26 5.74 5.54
CA ASP A 91 4.51 5.78 4.80
C ASP A 91 5.39 6.99 5.17
N LEU A 92 4.78 8.05 5.70
CA LEU A 92 5.45 9.20 6.33
C LEU A 92 6.21 8.80 7.61
N VAL A 93 5.80 7.71 8.25
CA VAL A 93 6.24 7.24 9.57
C VAL A 93 6.82 5.84 9.42
N VAL A 94 7.87 5.69 8.60
CA VAL A 94 8.54 4.38 8.38
C VAL A 94 9.97 4.36 8.90
N PHE A 95 10.45 3.17 9.24
CA PHE A 95 11.79 2.99 9.79
C PHE A 95 12.93 3.55 8.91
N PRO A 96 12.92 3.40 7.56
CA PRO A 96 13.93 4.04 6.71
C PRO A 96 13.94 5.58 6.85
N VAL A 97 12.77 6.22 6.90
CA VAL A 97 12.63 7.68 7.07
C VAL A 97 13.12 8.09 8.46
N LEU A 98 12.75 7.34 9.50
CA LEU A 98 13.26 7.55 10.85
C LEU A 98 14.79 7.46 10.90
N ARG A 99 15.40 6.46 10.24
CA ARG A 99 16.86 6.30 10.21
C ARG A 99 17.55 7.45 9.48
N ILE A 100 16.94 7.96 8.41
CA ILE A 100 17.44 9.13 7.69
C ILE A 100 17.38 10.35 8.61
N ASN A 101 16.21 10.65 9.18
CA ASN A 101 16.04 11.78 10.10
C ASN A 101 16.96 11.70 11.32
N ALA A 102 17.19 10.50 11.86
CA ALA A 102 18.13 10.26 12.95
C ALA A 102 19.58 10.58 12.59
N ARG A 103 19.99 10.32 11.34
CA ARG A 103 21.34 10.63 10.86
C ARG A 103 21.54 12.13 10.62
N TYR A 104 20.49 12.86 10.23
CA TYR A 104 20.57 14.31 9.98
C TYR A 104 20.35 15.16 11.23
N TYR A 105 19.36 14.82 12.06
CA TYR A 105 18.91 15.64 13.19
C TYR A 105 19.19 15.02 14.58
N GLY A 106 19.72 13.80 14.62
CA GLY A 106 19.91 13.04 15.86
C GLY A 106 18.65 12.32 16.33
N TRP A 107 18.83 11.31 17.19
CA TRP A 107 17.74 10.39 17.59
C TRP A 107 16.57 11.08 18.30
N ARG A 108 16.86 12.05 19.19
CA ARG A 108 15.83 12.77 19.95
C ARG A 108 14.92 13.58 19.03
N MET A 109 15.50 14.31 18.09
CA MET A 109 14.73 15.12 17.13
C MET A 109 14.00 14.25 16.12
N SER A 110 14.62 13.15 15.70
CA SER A 110 13.98 12.20 14.79
C SER A 110 12.72 11.57 15.37
N LEU A 111 12.73 11.19 16.65
CA LEU A 111 11.53 10.68 17.34
C LEU A 111 10.48 11.77 17.52
N PHE A 112 10.89 13.02 17.75
CA PHE A 112 9.96 14.15 17.80
C PHE A 112 9.27 14.38 16.44
N ILE A 113 10.03 14.38 15.34
CA ILE A 113 9.49 14.49 13.98
C ILE A 113 8.54 13.31 13.69
N LEU A 114 8.93 12.08 14.07
CA LEU A 114 8.10 10.89 13.94
C LEU A 114 6.75 11.05 14.66
N ALA A 115 6.79 11.50 15.91
CA ALA A 115 5.59 11.73 16.72
C ALA A 115 4.71 12.85 16.13
N LEU A 116 5.32 13.94 15.65
CA LEU A 116 4.61 15.03 15.00
C LEU A 116 3.88 14.55 13.72
N LEU A 117 4.57 13.78 12.88
CA LEU A 117 4.00 13.20 11.67
C LEU A 117 2.89 12.19 11.99
N LEU A 118 3.05 11.39 13.04
CA LEU A 118 2.02 10.47 13.52
C LEU A 118 0.77 11.21 14.00
N VAL A 119 0.92 12.30 14.76
CA VAL A 119 -0.24 13.11 15.19
C VAL A 119 -0.91 13.76 13.97
N ALA A 120 -0.11 14.29 13.04
CA ALA A 120 -0.64 14.94 11.83
C ALA A 120 -1.42 13.97 10.94
N LEU A 121 -0.91 12.75 10.71
CA LEU A 121 -1.62 11.76 9.89
C LEU A 121 -2.87 11.22 10.58
N VAL A 122 -2.86 11.04 11.91
CA VAL A 122 -4.04 10.61 12.66
C VAL A 122 -5.11 11.70 12.57
N ALA A 123 -4.73 12.96 12.79
CA ALA A 123 -5.63 14.10 12.64
C ALA A 123 -6.20 14.18 11.22
N ALA A 124 -5.36 14.04 10.18
CA ALA A 124 -5.80 14.04 8.79
C ALA A 124 -6.77 12.90 8.48
N SER A 125 -6.50 11.69 8.99
CA SER A 125 -7.34 10.51 8.77
C SER A 125 -8.71 10.65 9.44
N LEU A 126 -8.74 11.21 10.66
CA LEU A 126 -9.98 11.54 11.35
C LEU A 126 -10.75 12.64 10.64
N LEU A 127 -10.07 13.71 10.19
CA LEU A 127 -10.69 14.79 9.43
C LEU A 127 -11.33 14.28 8.13
N LEU A 128 -10.66 13.36 7.42
CA LEU A 128 -11.23 12.74 6.24
C LEU A 128 -12.43 11.86 6.59
N TYR A 129 -12.33 11.03 7.63
CA TYR A 129 -13.45 10.18 8.06
C TYR A 129 -14.67 11.01 8.43
N TYR A 130 -14.53 12.01 9.30
CA TYR A 130 -15.64 12.86 9.72
C TYR A 130 -16.12 13.80 8.62
N GLY A 131 -15.22 14.27 7.77
CA GLY A 131 -15.56 15.06 6.58
C GLY A 131 -16.45 14.27 5.63
N LEU A 132 -16.08 13.02 5.32
CA LEU A 132 -16.90 12.14 4.47
C LEU A 132 -18.18 11.71 5.17
N ALA A 133 -18.12 11.41 6.47
CA ALA A 133 -19.29 11.08 7.28
C ALA A 133 -20.34 12.18 7.25
N TRP A 134 -19.92 13.44 7.34
CA TRP A 134 -20.81 14.59 7.27
C TRP A 134 -21.47 14.74 5.90
N THR A 135 -20.76 14.39 4.83
CA THR A 135 -21.30 14.42 3.46
C THR A 135 -22.11 13.18 3.09
N GLY A 136 -22.17 12.15 3.95
CA GLY A 136 -22.87 10.89 3.69
C GLY A 136 -22.20 9.96 2.67
N TYR A 137 -20.98 10.28 2.22
CA TYR A 137 -20.21 9.47 1.25
C TYR A 137 -19.19 8.55 1.93
N LEU A 138 -19.54 7.96 3.08
CA LEU A 138 -18.69 6.95 3.71
C LEU A 138 -18.64 5.69 2.83
N PRO A 139 -17.45 5.18 2.49
CA PRO A 139 -17.33 3.92 1.77
C PRO A 139 -17.87 2.76 2.62
N GLU A 140 -18.87 2.02 2.11
CA GLU A 140 -19.41 0.85 2.79
C GLU A 140 -18.45 -0.35 2.70
N VAL A 141 -18.14 -0.92 3.86
CA VAL A 141 -17.37 -2.16 4.03
C VAL A 141 -18.15 -3.35 3.47
N GLY A 142 -17.94 -3.67 2.18
CA GLY A 142 -18.61 -4.77 1.50
C GLY A 142 -18.84 -4.56 0.00
N SER A 143 -18.73 -3.32 -0.49
CA SER A 143 -18.86 -3.02 -1.93
C SER A 143 -17.69 -3.54 -2.78
N VAL A 144 -16.56 -3.89 -2.16
CA VAL A 144 -15.35 -4.37 -2.85
C VAL A 144 -15.04 -5.81 -2.42
N ARG A 145 -15.82 -6.77 -2.94
CA ARG A 145 -15.37 -8.17 -2.96
C ARG A 145 -14.31 -8.28 -4.06
N ILE A 146 -13.05 -8.32 -3.66
CA ILE A 146 -11.87 -8.50 -4.55
C ILE A 146 -11.98 -9.79 -5.38
N GLN A 147 -12.89 -10.70 -5.03
CA GLN A 147 -13.10 -11.99 -5.67
C GLN A 147 -14.15 -11.99 -6.81
N ASP A 148 -14.98 -10.95 -6.93
CA ASP A 148 -16.09 -10.90 -7.92
C ASP A 148 -15.83 -9.95 -9.09
N THR A 149 -14.58 -9.53 -9.32
CA THR A 149 -14.24 -8.78 -10.55
C THR A 149 -14.13 -9.76 -11.72
N THR A 150 -15.12 -9.74 -12.61
CA THR A 150 -15.01 -10.30 -13.95
C THR A 150 -13.85 -9.58 -14.67
N PHE A 151 -12.67 -10.19 -14.68
CA PHE A 151 -11.44 -9.60 -15.19
C PHE A 151 -11.50 -9.16 -16.68
N PHE A 152 -12.53 -9.62 -17.42
CA PHE A 152 -12.78 -9.31 -18.82
C PHE A 152 -14.22 -8.80 -19.07
N ALA A 153 -14.67 -7.78 -18.33
CA ALA A 153 -15.86 -7.03 -18.71
C ALA A 153 -15.50 -5.88 -19.68
N VAL A 154 -16.28 -5.69 -20.74
CA VAL A 154 -16.13 -4.55 -21.67
C VAL A 154 -16.78 -3.31 -21.04
N ASP A 155 -16.12 -2.79 -20.02
CA ASP A 155 -16.58 -1.65 -19.23
C ASP A 155 -15.79 -0.36 -19.49
N HIS A 156 -16.25 0.74 -18.90
CA HIS A 156 -15.58 2.04 -18.94
C HIS A 156 -14.11 1.96 -18.49
N THR A 157 -13.79 1.05 -17.56
CA THR A 157 -12.41 0.76 -17.12
C THR A 157 -11.53 0.27 -18.27
N LEU A 158 -12.05 -0.54 -19.20
CA LEU A 158 -11.30 -1.01 -20.37
C LEU A 158 -10.99 0.13 -21.32
N TRP A 159 -11.96 1.00 -21.60
CA TRP A 159 -11.76 2.18 -22.45
C TRP A 159 -10.78 3.18 -21.82
N LEU A 160 -10.88 3.41 -20.51
CA LEU A 160 -9.92 4.24 -19.78
C LEU A 160 -8.51 3.63 -19.80
N ASN A 161 -8.37 2.32 -19.56
CA ASN A 161 -7.08 1.63 -19.65
C ASN A 161 -6.49 1.73 -21.06
N LEU A 162 -7.31 1.57 -22.11
CA LEU A 162 -6.87 1.70 -23.49
C LEU A 162 -6.39 3.14 -23.79
N ALA A 163 -7.14 4.15 -23.32
CA ALA A 163 -6.73 5.55 -23.44
C ALA A 163 -5.39 5.82 -22.74
N PHE A 164 -5.20 5.30 -21.52
CA PHE A 164 -3.93 5.41 -20.79
C PHE A 164 -2.76 4.69 -21.50
N VAL A 165 -3.01 3.51 -22.06
CA VAL A 165 -2.01 2.77 -22.86
C VAL A 165 -1.62 3.57 -24.10
N LEU A 166 -2.59 4.12 -24.83
CA LEU A 166 -2.33 4.94 -26.01
C LEU A 166 -1.58 6.24 -25.66
N ALA A 167 -1.96 6.92 -24.57
CA ALA A 167 -1.27 8.10 -24.08
C ALA A 167 0.18 7.78 -23.67
N SER A 168 0.39 6.68 -22.94
CA SER A 168 1.72 6.22 -22.53
C SER A 168 2.58 5.85 -23.73
N ALA A 169 2.01 5.14 -24.71
CA ALA A 169 2.68 4.80 -25.96
C ALA A 169 3.04 6.06 -26.76
N GLY A 170 2.14 7.05 -26.82
CA GLY A 170 2.40 8.35 -27.47
C GLY A 170 3.54 9.12 -26.80
N ILE A 171 3.58 9.14 -25.47
CA ILE A 171 4.65 9.78 -24.70
C ILE A 171 5.99 9.04 -24.92
N LEU A 172 5.99 7.71 -24.88
CA LEU A 172 7.19 6.90 -25.13
C LEU A 172 7.69 7.05 -26.56
N TRP A 173 6.79 7.12 -27.53
CA TRP A 173 7.11 7.38 -28.93
C TRP A 173 7.68 8.79 -29.13
N HIS A 174 7.12 9.79 -28.45
CA HIS A 174 7.64 11.16 -28.48
C HIS A 174 9.00 11.28 -27.78
N ALA A 175 9.18 10.63 -26.64
CA ALA A 175 10.42 10.60 -25.87
C ALA A 175 11.55 9.85 -26.60
N SER A 176 11.22 8.76 -27.30
CA SER A 176 12.20 8.03 -28.13
C SER A 176 12.59 8.79 -29.40
N ARG A 177 11.75 9.70 -29.90
CA ARG A 177 12.08 10.60 -31.02
C ARG A 177 12.85 11.84 -30.59
N HIS A 178 12.72 12.29 -29.35
CA HIS A 178 13.52 13.37 -28.76
C HIS A 178 14.65 12.79 -27.90
N GLY A 179 15.48 11.95 -28.51
CA GLY A 179 16.69 11.39 -27.90
C GLY A 179 17.74 12.45 -27.61
N GLY A 180 17.50 13.29 -26.61
CA GLY A 180 18.54 14.07 -25.95
C GLY A 180 19.25 13.19 -24.93
N HIS A 181 20.55 12.96 -25.13
CA HIS A 181 21.45 12.28 -24.20
C HIS A 181 21.34 12.87 -22.79
N HIS A 182 20.55 12.26 -21.91
CA HIS A 182 20.57 12.56 -20.49
C HIS A 182 21.45 11.52 -19.79
N HIS A 183 22.69 11.92 -19.52
CA HIS A 183 23.59 11.27 -18.58
C HIS A 183 22.89 11.19 -17.20
N GLY A 184 22.35 10.01 -16.89
CA GLY A 184 21.82 9.73 -15.55
C GLY A 184 22.98 9.69 -14.56
N HIS A 185 23.07 10.71 -13.71
CA HIS A 185 23.94 10.67 -12.54
C HIS A 185 23.54 9.48 -11.66
N ALA A 186 24.41 8.48 -11.60
CA ALA A 186 24.30 7.37 -10.67
C ALA A 186 24.39 7.92 -9.23
N MET A 187 23.28 7.86 -8.49
CA MET A 187 23.29 8.14 -7.05
C MET A 187 23.57 6.85 -6.27
N ALA A 188 24.52 6.98 -5.35
CA ALA A 188 24.94 6.10 -4.24
C ALA A 188 24.76 4.57 -4.39
N PRO A 189 25.85 3.78 -4.44
CA PRO A 189 25.78 2.33 -4.55
C PRO A 189 25.10 1.71 -3.31
N LYS A 190 23.94 1.06 -3.51
CA LYS A 190 23.41 0.09 -2.52
C LYS A 190 24.37 -1.10 -2.44
N SER A 191 24.49 -1.72 -1.27
CA SER A 191 25.42 -2.85 -1.07
C SER A 191 25.07 -4.02 -1.99
N ARG A 192 26.10 -4.58 -2.61
CA ARG A 192 26.04 -5.68 -3.59
C ARG A 192 25.22 -6.88 -3.11
N THR A 193 25.23 -7.14 -1.80
CA THR A 193 24.47 -8.21 -1.15
C THR A 193 22.97 -7.97 -1.17
N LEU A 194 22.52 -6.73 -0.96
CA LEU A 194 21.11 -6.37 -0.90
C LEU A 194 20.48 -6.44 -2.30
N GLU A 195 21.23 -6.01 -3.32
CA GLU A 195 20.81 -6.11 -4.71
C GLU A 195 20.69 -7.57 -5.17
N GLN A 196 21.59 -8.43 -4.72
CA GLN A 196 21.58 -9.86 -5.05
C GLN A 196 20.42 -10.58 -4.37
N VAL A 197 20.13 -10.27 -3.11
CA VAL A 197 18.97 -10.81 -2.37
C VAL A 197 17.65 -10.34 -3.01
N LEU A 198 17.53 -9.06 -3.35
CA LEU A 198 16.35 -8.51 -4.02
C LEU A 198 16.11 -9.15 -5.40
N ARG A 199 17.17 -9.43 -6.17
CA ARG A 199 17.07 -10.12 -7.47
C ARG A 199 16.56 -11.55 -7.31
N TRP A 200 17.10 -12.31 -6.37
CA TRP A 200 16.64 -13.69 -6.11
C TRP A 200 15.21 -13.73 -5.59
N ALA A 201 14.83 -12.81 -4.69
CA ALA A 201 13.46 -12.68 -4.22
C ALA A 201 12.46 -12.39 -5.36
N ALA A 202 12.83 -11.51 -6.30
CA ALA A 202 12.00 -11.23 -7.47
C ALA A 202 11.80 -12.46 -8.37
N TYR A 203 12.86 -13.24 -8.62
CA TYR A 203 12.74 -14.49 -9.40
C TYR A 203 11.83 -15.52 -8.73
N VAL A 204 11.95 -15.69 -7.41
CA VAL A 204 11.08 -16.59 -6.64
C VAL A 204 9.62 -16.14 -6.73
N SER A 205 9.37 -14.82 -6.68
CA SER A 205 8.03 -14.27 -6.86
C SER A 205 7.44 -14.56 -8.25
N TYR A 206 8.25 -14.48 -9.32
CA TYR A 206 7.77 -14.82 -10.67
C TYR A 206 7.45 -16.31 -10.82
N VAL A 207 8.29 -17.17 -10.24
CA VAL A 207 8.05 -18.62 -10.23
C VAL A 207 6.77 -18.93 -9.45
N TRP A 208 6.57 -18.30 -8.29
CA TRP A 208 5.36 -18.47 -7.49
C TRP A 208 4.10 -18.04 -8.24
N LEU A 209 4.11 -16.88 -8.89
CA LEU A 209 3.00 -16.40 -9.71
C LEU A 209 2.73 -17.33 -10.92
N ALA A 210 3.76 -17.82 -11.58
CA ALA A 210 3.62 -18.76 -12.69
C ALA A 210 3.04 -20.12 -12.26
N VAL A 211 3.45 -20.61 -11.08
CA VAL A 211 2.89 -21.84 -10.48
C VAL A 211 1.42 -21.63 -10.09
N GLY A 212 1.09 -20.48 -9.50
CA GLY A 212 -0.30 -20.12 -9.18
C GLY A 212 -1.20 -20.06 -10.42
N ILE A 213 -0.71 -19.44 -11.51
CA ILE A 213 -1.42 -19.41 -12.80
C ILE A 213 -1.57 -20.82 -13.39
N GLY A 214 -0.53 -21.66 -13.30
CA GLY A 214 -0.57 -23.03 -13.79
C GLY A 214 -1.57 -23.93 -13.05
N LEU A 215 -1.70 -23.76 -11.73
CA LEU A 215 -2.68 -24.47 -10.92
C LEU A 215 -4.11 -23.97 -11.19
N TYR A 216 -4.30 -22.66 -11.34
CA TYR A 216 -5.60 -22.06 -11.68
C TYR A 216 -6.10 -22.48 -13.07
N LEU A 217 -5.21 -22.66 -14.04
CA LEU A 217 -5.57 -23.15 -15.39
C LEU A 217 -5.87 -24.67 -15.41
N TRP A 218 -5.49 -25.42 -14.37
CA TRP A 218 -5.78 -26.85 -14.24
C TRP A 218 -7.06 -27.11 -13.42
N SER A 219 -7.41 -26.25 -12.46
CA SER A 219 -8.66 -26.34 -11.68
C SER A 219 -9.87 -25.80 -12.43
#